data_AF-A0A9W6LE49-F1
#
_entry.id   AF-A0A9W6LE49-F1
#
_cell.length_a   1.000
_cell.length_b   1.000
_cell.length_c   1.000
_cell.angle_alpha   90.00
_cell.angle_beta   90.00
_cell.angle_gamma   90.00
#
_symmetry.space_group_name_H-M   'P 1'
#
loop_
_entity.id
_entity.type
_entity.pdbx_description
1 polymer ?
#
loop_
_entity_poly.entity_id
_entity_poly.type
_entity_poly.pdbx_seq_one_letter_code
_entity_poly.pdbx_strand_id
1 'polypeptide(L)'
;MWAAAPVVWFAVFLGWIFLSNEPPGFAVVVAVLLSLPAPWLLWASWRMPRPRPDTYVAEAGALLSGAVALYIATLVNMIANEGPAPVVLMVAYLAAAAVFVAAAWPLPGRRIAYGAAALACVILGIGLRVLYSGTSYYPGIDFITKDELFVWAFLGLPALGALLQILWWLRSRSRDRSA
;
A
#
# COMPACT_ATOMS: atom_id res chain seq x y z
N MET A 1 24.42 1.44 -0.84
CA MET A 1 23.67 0.16 -0.88
C MET A 1 22.20 0.37 -0.51
N TRP A 2 21.48 1.27 -1.21
CA TRP A 2 20.08 1.59 -0.87
C TRP A 2 19.08 0.55 -1.39
N ALA A 3 19.39 -0.08 -2.53
CA ALA A 3 18.58 -1.15 -3.10
C ALA A 3 18.55 -2.44 -2.26
N ALA A 4 19.48 -2.61 -1.31
CA ALA A 4 19.55 -3.77 -0.44
C ALA A 4 18.70 -3.62 0.83
N ALA A 5 18.36 -2.38 1.23
CA ALA A 5 17.51 -2.12 2.39
C ALA A 5 16.12 -2.79 2.37
N PRO A 6 15.38 -2.94 1.25
CA PRO A 6 14.06 -3.58 1.25
C PRO A 6 14.22 -5.09 1.37
N VAL A 7 15.28 -5.65 0.76
CA VAL A 7 15.59 -7.08 0.79
C VAL A 7 16.02 -7.49 2.19
N VAL A 8 16.92 -6.73 2.82
CA VAL A 8 17.36 -6.97 4.19
C VAL A 8 16.19 -6.80 5.16
N TRP A 9 15.41 -5.73 5.01
CA TRP A 9 14.23 -5.53 5.85
C TRP A 9 13.20 -6.65 5.68
N PHE A 10 12.93 -7.08 4.45
CA PHE A 10 12.00 -8.17 4.17
C PHE A 10 12.48 -9.51 4.72
N ALA A 11 13.79 -9.80 4.61
CA ALA A 11 14.39 -10.98 5.21
C ALA A 11 14.31 -10.97 6.74
N VAL A 12 14.58 -9.83 7.37
CA VAL A 12 14.42 -9.65 8.83
C VAL A 12 12.96 -9.79 9.25
N PHE A 13 12.03 -9.22 8.48
CA PHE A 13 10.60 -9.31 8.75
C PHE A 13 10.08 -10.75 8.64
N LEU A 14 10.40 -11.46 7.56
CA LEU A 14 10.04 -12.87 7.40
C LEU A 14 10.68 -13.72 8.49
N GLY A 15 11.99 -13.54 8.74
CA GLY A 15 12.71 -14.29 9.76
C GLY A 15 12.07 -14.11 11.14
N TRP A 16 11.66 -12.90 11.48
CA TRP A 16 10.96 -12.65 12.74
C TRP A 16 9.56 -13.27 12.80
N ILE A 17 8.76 -13.21 11.71
CA ILE A 17 7.46 -13.91 11.64
C ILE A 17 7.61 -15.41 11.90
N PHE A 18 8.62 -16.04 11.28
CA PHE A 18 8.85 -17.48 11.44
C PHE A 18 9.39 -17.86 12.83
N LEU A 19 10.02 -16.91 13.54
CA LEU A 19 10.59 -17.13 14.87
C LEU A 19 9.65 -16.73 16.02
N SER A 20 8.58 -15.97 15.74
CA SER A 20 7.58 -15.60 16.74
C SER A 20 6.63 -16.77 17.02
N ASN A 21 6.69 -17.32 18.25
CA ASN A 21 5.83 -18.41 18.71
C ASN A 21 4.39 -17.99 19.05
N GLU A 22 4.09 -16.68 19.04
CA GLU A 22 2.75 -16.15 19.27
C GLU A 22 2.26 -15.34 18.06
N PRO A 23 0.94 -15.36 17.77
CA PRO A 23 0.39 -14.56 16.69
C PRO A 23 0.73 -13.09 16.91
N PRO A 24 1.38 -12.44 15.93
CA PRO A 24 1.92 -11.11 16.12
C PRO A 24 0.81 -10.09 16.40
N GLY A 25 0.71 -9.63 17.65
CA GLY A 25 -0.23 -8.60 18.09
C GLY A 25 0.04 -7.22 17.50
N PHE A 26 -0.89 -6.27 17.71
CA PHE A 26 -0.90 -4.86 17.28
C PHE A 26 0.45 -4.18 16.96
N ALA A 27 1.45 -4.36 17.82
CA ALA A 27 2.79 -3.78 17.66
C ALA A 27 3.47 -4.19 16.35
N VAL A 28 3.15 -5.36 15.81
CA VAL A 28 3.81 -5.95 14.65
C VAL A 28 3.46 -5.22 13.36
N VAL A 29 2.18 -5.03 13.07
CA VAL A 29 1.74 -4.38 11.83
C VAL A 29 2.20 -2.92 11.79
N VAL A 30 2.15 -2.23 12.93
CA VAL A 30 2.61 -0.84 13.08
C VAL A 30 4.14 -0.75 12.98
N ALA A 31 4.88 -1.63 13.65
CA ALA A 31 6.33 -1.67 13.56
C ALA A 31 6.80 -1.99 12.13
N VAL A 32 6.11 -2.87 11.41
CA VAL A 32 6.49 -3.30 10.06
C VAL A 32 6.24 -2.19 9.04
N LEU A 33 5.09 -1.51 9.08
CA LEU A 33 4.79 -0.43 8.15
C LEU A 33 5.55 0.88 8.44
N LEU A 34 5.74 1.21 9.71
CA LEU A 34 6.34 2.48 10.12
C LEU A 34 7.85 2.42 10.34
N SER A 35 8.47 1.25 10.51
CA SER A 35 9.92 1.18 10.79
C SER A 35 10.78 1.54 9.59
N LEU A 36 10.37 1.15 8.38
CA LEU A 36 11.26 1.21 7.22
C LEU A 36 10.56 1.59 5.91
N PRO A 37 9.45 0.95 5.48
CA PRO A 37 8.81 1.29 4.22
C PRO A 37 8.33 2.74 4.17
N ALA A 38 7.65 3.21 5.23
CA ALA A 38 7.12 4.57 5.27
C ALA A 38 8.21 5.66 5.39
N PRO A 39 9.17 5.60 6.35
CA PRO A 39 10.26 6.58 6.40
C PRO A 39 11.09 6.59 5.13
N TRP A 40 11.28 5.43 4.49
CA TRP A 40 12.05 5.34 3.28
C TRP A 40 11.30 5.89 2.07
N LEU A 41 10.00 5.62 1.93
CA LEU A 41 9.18 6.23 0.88
C LEU A 41 9.16 7.75 1.00
N LEU A 42 8.99 8.27 2.22
CA LEU A 42 9.03 9.71 2.50
C LEU A 42 10.41 10.29 2.23
N TRP A 43 11.48 9.61 2.66
CA TRP A 43 12.84 10.05 2.39
C TRP A 43 13.15 10.07 0.90
N ALA A 44 12.80 9.02 0.15
CA ALA A 44 13.01 8.93 -1.29
C ALA A 44 12.25 10.03 -2.03
N SER A 45 10.98 10.25 -1.68
CA SER A 45 10.13 11.28 -2.32
C SER A 45 10.56 12.71 -1.97
N TRP A 46 11.03 12.97 -0.75
CA TRP A 46 11.39 14.32 -0.31
C TRP A 46 12.85 14.71 -0.59
N ARG A 47 13.80 13.77 -0.52
CA ARG A 47 15.23 14.05 -0.73
C ARG A 47 15.67 13.88 -2.18
N MET A 48 14.95 13.09 -2.98
CA MET A 48 15.32 12.79 -4.36
C MET A 48 14.19 13.13 -5.36
N PRO A 49 13.68 14.36 -5.42
CA PRO A 49 12.56 14.72 -6.30
C PRO A 49 12.91 14.70 -7.80
N ARG A 50 14.20 14.63 -8.15
CA ARG A 50 14.65 14.56 -9.56
C ARG A 50 14.66 13.11 -10.06
N PRO A 51 14.20 12.84 -11.29
CA PRO A 51 14.17 11.50 -11.85
C PRO A 51 15.59 10.99 -12.08
N ARG A 52 16.02 10.05 -11.23
CA ARG A 52 17.23 9.25 -11.40
C ARG A 52 16.84 7.77 -11.30
N PRO A 53 17.53 6.86 -12.02
CA PRO A 53 17.24 5.42 -11.94
C PRO A 53 17.25 4.92 -10.49
N ASP A 54 18.20 5.40 -9.68
CA ASP A 54 18.29 5.05 -8.26
C ASP A 54 17.05 5.45 -7.44
N THR A 55 16.44 6.60 -7.76
CA THR A 55 15.20 7.06 -7.11
C THR A 55 14.04 6.13 -7.43
N TYR A 56 13.91 5.69 -8.68
CA TYR A 56 12.85 4.78 -9.10
C TYR A 56 12.98 3.42 -8.42
N VAL A 57 14.20 2.90 -8.30
CA VAL A 57 14.45 1.62 -7.62
C VAL A 57 14.14 1.75 -6.12
N ALA A 58 14.56 2.84 -5.48
CA ALA A 58 14.25 3.08 -4.06
C ALA A 58 12.75 3.21 -3.79
N GLU A 59 12.05 3.96 -4.64
CA GLU A 59 10.60 4.17 -4.55
C GLU A 59 9.84 2.87 -4.79
N ALA A 60 10.16 2.14 -5.87
CA ALA A 60 9.55 0.85 -6.15
C ALA A 60 9.80 -0.16 -5.02
N GLY A 61 11.01 -0.18 -4.44
CA GLY A 61 11.33 -1.01 -3.29
C GLY A 61 10.50 -0.66 -2.05
N ALA A 62 10.32 0.63 -1.75
CA ALA A 62 9.50 1.08 -0.63
C ALA A 62 8.00 0.79 -0.85
N LEU A 63 7.50 0.94 -2.08
CA LEU A 63 6.13 0.60 -2.45
C LEU A 63 5.87 -0.90 -2.35
N LEU A 64 6.76 -1.73 -2.91
CA LEU A 64 6.63 -3.19 -2.88
C LEU A 64 6.71 -3.73 -1.46
N SER A 65 7.69 -3.28 -0.66
CA SER A 65 7.81 -3.70 0.74
C SER A 65 6.60 -3.28 1.57
N GLY A 66 6.10 -2.04 1.39
CA GLY A 66 4.88 -1.57 2.05
C GLY A 66 3.62 -2.35 1.63
N ALA A 67 3.49 -2.68 0.35
CA ALA A 67 2.39 -3.50 -0.13
C ALA A 67 2.44 -4.91 0.45
N VAL A 68 3.59 -5.59 0.36
CA VAL A 68 3.75 -6.94 0.91
C VAL A 68 3.51 -6.96 2.42
N ALA A 69 3.95 -5.93 3.15
CA ALA A 69 3.67 -5.76 4.58
C ALA A 69 2.17 -5.68 4.88
N LEU A 70 1.42 -4.83 4.16
CA LEU A 70 -0.04 -4.70 4.30
C LEU A 70 -0.77 -6.00 3.94
N TYR A 71 -0.29 -6.69 2.91
CA TYR A 71 -0.85 -7.96 2.48
C TYR A 71 -0.69 -9.03 3.57
N ILE A 72 0.54 -9.24 4.06
CA ILE A 72 0.82 -10.20 5.14
C ILE A 72 0.05 -9.83 6.41
N ALA A 73 0.00 -8.55 6.77
CA ALA A 73 -0.79 -8.07 7.91
C ALA A 73 -2.27 -8.46 7.78
N THR A 74 -2.85 -8.30 6.59
CA THR A 74 -4.22 -8.71 6.31
C THR A 74 -4.39 -10.23 6.41
N LEU A 75 -3.48 -11.01 5.81
CA LEU A 75 -3.54 -12.48 5.89
C LEU A 75 -3.51 -12.97 7.35
N VAL A 76 -2.55 -12.47 8.15
CA VAL A 76 -2.40 -12.89 9.54
C VAL A 76 -3.63 -12.52 10.38
N ASN A 77 -4.26 -11.36 10.13
CA ASN A 77 -5.38 -10.90 10.93
C ASN A 77 -6.74 -11.43 10.45
N MET A 78 -6.88 -11.82 9.17
CA MET A 78 -8.17 -12.17 8.57
C MET A 78 -8.32 -13.63 8.16
N ILE A 79 -7.25 -14.39 7.90
CA ILE A 79 -7.36 -15.82 7.55
C ILE A 79 -7.76 -16.68 8.76
N ALA A 80 -7.37 -16.27 9.97
CA ALA A 80 -7.59 -17.07 11.18
C ALA A 80 -8.79 -16.59 12.04
N ASN A 81 -9.41 -15.44 11.72
CA ASN A 81 -10.43 -14.83 12.56
C ASN A 81 -11.75 -14.66 11.80
N GLU A 82 -12.81 -15.30 12.28
CA GLU A 82 -14.17 -15.01 11.82
C GLU A 82 -14.66 -13.71 12.49
N GLY A 83 -14.89 -12.66 11.71
CA GLY A 83 -15.39 -11.39 12.22
C GLY A 83 -14.90 -10.15 11.47
N PRO A 84 -15.37 -8.96 11.88
CA PRO A 84 -14.89 -7.70 11.32
C PRO A 84 -13.39 -7.53 11.60
N ALA A 85 -12.66 -6.96 10.63
CA ALA A 85 -11.23 -6.69 10.79
C ALA A 85 -10.92 -5.94 12.10
N PRO A 86 -9.83 -6.28 12.81
CA PRO A 86 -9.41 -5.56 14.00
C PRO A 86 -9.27 -4.06 13.74
N VAL A 87 -9.62 -3.22 14.73
CA VAL A 87 -9.44 -1.74 14.65
C VAL A 87 -8.02 -1.39 14.24
N VAL A 88 -7.08 -2.17 14.74
CA VAL A 88 -5.65 -2.13 14.44
C VAL A 88 -5.36 -2.12 12.95
N LEU A 89 -5.96 -3.05 12.20
CA LEU A 89 -5.72 -3.21 10.77
C LEU A 89 -6.25 -1.99 10.02
N MET A 90 -7.43 -1.49 10.42
CA MET A 90 -8.00 -0.25 9.89
C MET A 90 -7.04 0.94 10.12
N VAL A 91 -6.51 1.11 11.34
CA VAL A 91 -5.56 2.18 11.65
C VAL A 91 -4.28 2.06 10.83
N ALA A 92 -3.75 0.86 10.63
CA ALA A 92 -2.56 0.62 9.81
C ALA A 92 -2.76 1.03 8.34
N TYR A 93 -3.89 0.67 7.74
CA TYR A 93 -4.25 1.09 6.39
C TYR A 93 -4.42 2.60 6.28
N LEU A 94 -5.07 3.26 7.26
CA LEU A 94 -5.21 4.72 7.28
C LEU A 94 -3.86 5.43 7.45
N ALA A 95 -2.95 4.87 8.27
CA ALA A 95 -1.60 5.39 8.39
C ALA A 95 -0.82 5.26 7.06
N ALA A 96 -0.93 4.13 6.37
CA ALA A 96 -0.34 3.94 5.05
C ALA A 96 -0.91 4.95 4.02
N ALA A 97 -2.22 5.22 4.06
CA ALA A 97 -2.85 6.23 3.24
C ALA A 97 -2.24 7.63 3.48
N ALA A 98 -2.05 8.02 4.75
CA ALA A 98 -1.41 9.28 5.11
C ALA A 98 0.04 9.36 4.58
N VAL A 99 0.79 8.26 4.66
CA VAL A 99 2.16 8.17 4.11
C VAL A 99 2.15 8.39 2.59
N PHE A 100 1.22 7.77 1.84
CA PHE A 100 1.10 7.99 0.40
C PHE A 100 0.76 9.44 0.05
N VAL A 101 -0.15 10.07 0.81
CA VAL A 101 -0.49 11.49 0.63
C VAL A 101 0.72 12.39 0.90
N ALA A 102 1.46 12.13 1.97
CA ALA A 102 2.67 12.88 2.31
C ALA A 102 3.79 12.68 1.29
N ALA A 103 3.94 11.48 0.72
CA ALA A 103 4.91 11.19 -0.34
C ALA A 103 4.53 11.86 -1.68
N ALA A 104 3.23 12.03 -1.95
CA ALA A 104 2.74 12.69 -3.17
C ALA A 104 2.99 14.21 -3.18
N TRP A 105 3.18 14.83 -2.01
CA TRP A 105 3.30 16.28 -1.86
C TRP A 105 4.43 16.90 -2.71
N PRO A 106 5.69 16.45 -2.61
CA PRO A 106 6.80 16.98 -3.41
C PRO A 106 6.81 16.52 -4.89
N LEU A 107 5.94 15.58 -5.29
CA LEU A 107 5.99 14.90 -6.59
C LEU A 107 4.72 15.16 -7.42
N PRO A 108 4.54 16.37 -8.01
CA PRO A 108 3.33 16.72 -8.75
C PRO A 108 3.05 15.79 -9.93
N GLY A 109 4.10 15.27 -10.58
CA GLY A 109 3.98 14.33 -11.70
C GLY A 109 3.63 12.90 -11.32
N ARG A 110 3.37 12.59 -10.05
CA ARG A 110 3.03 11.22 -9.58
C ARG A 110 1.78 11.18 -8.69
N ARG A 111 1.10 12.32 -8.51
CA ARG A 111 -0.02 12.46 -7.57
C ARG A 111 -1.17 11.51 -7.84
N ILE A 112 -1.42 11.12 -9.08
CA ILE A 112 -2.54 10.23 -9.44
C ILE A 112 -2.24 8.81 -8.92
N ALA A 113 -1.02 8.31 -9.14
CA ALA A 113 -0.62 6.98 -8.68
C ALA A 113 -0.63 6.87 -7.15
N TYR A 114 -0.02 7.84 -6.46
CA TYR A 114 -0.02 7.89 -5.00
C TYR A 114 -1.42 8.12 -4.41
N GLY A 115 -2.23 8.97 -5.04
CA GLY A 115 -3.61 9.21 -4.64
C GLY A 115 -4.49 7.96 -4.75
N ALA A 116 -4.32 7.18 -5.83
CA ALA A 116 -5.02 5.91 -5.99
C ALA A 116 -4.58 4.86 -4.96
N ALA A 117 -3.28 4.79 -4.64
CA ALA A 117 -2.76 3.93 -3.57
C ALA A 117 -3.30 4.34 -2.19
N ALA A 118 -3.39 5.66 -1.92
CA ALA A 118 -3.99 6.16 -0.69
C ALA A 118 -5.48 5.81 -0.61
N LEU A 119 -6.23 5.97 -1.71
CA LEU A 119 -7.64 5.61 -1.79
C LEU A 119 -7.85 4.12 -1.57
N ALA A 120 -7.03 3.27 -2.19
CA ALA A 120 -7.05 1.82 -1.97
C ALA A 120 -6.89 1.49 -0.48
N CYS A 121 -5.95 2.16 0.20
CA CYS A 121 -5.74 1.95 1.62
C CYS A 121 -6.95 2.39 2.46
N VAL A 122 -7.59 3.53 2.14
CA VAL A 122 -8.80 3.98 2.83
C VAL A 122 -9.96 3.00 2.62
N ILE A 123 -10.20 2.57 1.37
CA ILE A 123 -11.27 1.63 1.03
C ILE A 123 -11.07 0.31 1.77
N LEU A 124 -9.85 -0.23 1.78
CA LEU A 124 -9.56 -1.48 2.47
C LEU A 124 -9.64 -1.35 3.99
N GLY A 125 -9.06 -0.29 4.56
CA GLY A 125 -9.08 -0.07 6.01
C GLY A 125 -10.50 0.05 6.55
N ILE A 126 -11.36 0.79 5.87
CA ILE A 126 -12.78 0.95 6.24
C ILE A 126 -13.57 -0.30 5.85
N GLY A 127 -13.42 -0.79 4.62
CA GLY A 127 -14.22 -1.87 4.05
C GLY A 127 -14.08 -3.20 4.79
N LEU A 128 -12.84 -3.59 5.15
CA LEU A 128 -12.57 -4.84 5.87
C LEU A 128 -13.23 -4.89 7.27
N ARG A 129 -13.53 -3.73 7.86
CA ARG A 129 -14.14 -3.63 9.20
C ARG A 129 -15.62 -3.27 9.17
N VAL A 130 -15.97 -2.19 8.47
CA VAL A 130 -17.30 -1.55 8.51
C VAL A 130 -18.30 -2.29 7.63
N LEU A 131 -17.84 -2.86 6.51
CA LEU A 131 -18.71 -3.56 5.57
C LEU A 131 -18.73 -5.08 5.84
N TYR A 132 -18.33 -5.52 7.05
CA TYR A 132 -18.38 -6.92 7.40
C TYR A 132 -19.81 -7.48 7.34
N SER A 133 -19.92 -8.70 6.82
CA SER A 133 -21.15 -9.51 6.82
C SER A 133 -20.76 -10.94 7.19
N GLY A 134 -21.69 -11.75 7.70
CA GLY A 134 -21.44 -13.19 7.94
C GLY A 134 -21.38 -14.04 6.66
N THR A 135 -21.45 -13.45 5.48
CA THR A 135 -21.47 -14.15 4.18
C THR A 135 -20.18 -13.87 3.40
N SER A 136 -19.95 -14.57 2.28
CA SER A 136 -18.82 -14.28 1.37
C SER A 136 -18.97 -12.96 0.59
N TYR A 137 -20.08 -12.23 0.79
CA TYR A 137 -20.49 -11.07 0.00
C TYR A 137 -20.60 -9.82 0.87
N TYR A 138 -20.32 -8.65 0.31
CA TYR A 138 -20.56 -7.39 1.01
C TYR A 138 -22.06 -7.06 1.05
N PRO A 139 -22.57 -6.39 2.10
CA PRO A 139 -23.98 -5.98 2.15
C PRO A 139 -24.37 -5.15 0.93
N GLY A 140 -25.33 -5.62 0.14
CA GLY A 140 -25.80 -4.96 -1.09
C GLY A 140 -24.97 -5.23 -2.35
N ILE A 141 -24.02 -6.18 -2.30
CA ILE A 141 -23.19 -6.56 -3.44
C ILE A 141 -23.10 -8.10 -3.54
N ASP A 142 -23.95 -8.69 -4.39
CA ASP A 142 -24.12 -10.15 -4.47
C ASP A 142 -23.39 -10.78 -5.67
N PHE A 143 -22.78 -9.95 -6.53
CA PHE A 143 -22.14 -10.39 -7.78
C PHE A 143 -20.61 -10.49 -7.70
N ILE A 144 -20.00 -10.05 -6.59
CA ILE A 144 -18.55 -10.12 -6.38
C ILE A 144 -18.25 -10.52 -4.94
N THR A 145 -17.31 -11.44 -4.76
CA THR A 145 -16.92 -11.92 -3.43
C THR A 145 -16.04 -10.91 -2.71
N LYS A 146 -15.95 -11.02 -1.38
CA LYS A 146 -15.07 -10.18 -0.55
C LYS A 146 -13.60 -10.28 -0.95
N ASP A 147 -13.14 -11.48 -1.29
CA ASP A 147 -11.75 -11.73 -1.69
C ASP A 147 -11.44 -11.11 -3.05
N GLU A 148 -12.36 -11.21 -4.00
CA GLU A 148 -12.25 -10.51 -5.28
C GLU A 148 -12.22 -9.01 -5.05
N LEU A 149 -13.19 -8.45 -4.31
CA LEU A 149 -13.21 -7.01 -4.07
C LEU A 149 -11.96 -6.52 -3.33
N PHE A 150 -11.40 -7.33 -2.43
CA PHE A 150 -10.10 -7.08 -1.81
C PHE A 150 -8.98 -7.03 -2.84
N VAL A 151 -8.87 -8.02 -3.74
CA VAL A 151 -7.84 -8.03 -4.80
C VAL A 151 -7.98 -6.82 -5.73
N TRP A 152 -9.22 -6.48 -6.10
CA TRP A 152 -9.51 -5.32 -6.96
C TRP A 152 -9.15 -4.01 -6.28
N ALA A 153 -9.44 -3.86 -4.99
CA ALA A 153 -9.05 -2.67 -4.23
C ALA A 153 -7.54 -2.62 -3.97
N PHE A 154 -6.92 -3.75 -3.61
CA PHE A 154 -5.51 -3.82 -3.21
C PHE A 154 -4.54 -3.70 -4.39
N LEU A 155 -4.82 -4.36 -5.52
CA LEU A 155 -3.98 -4.33 -6.72
C LEU A 155 -4.60 -3.48 -7.83
N GLY A 156 -5.91 -3.60 -8.04
CA GLY A 156 -6.60 -2.95 -9.15
C GLY A 156 -6.59 -1.43 -9.06
N LEU A 157 -6.89 -0.85 -7.89
CA LEU A 157 -6.87 0.61 -7.72
C LEU A 157 -5.48 1.22 -7.90
N PRO A 158 -4.39 0.72 -7.27
CA PRO A 158 -3.05 1.22 -7.55
C PRO A 158 -2.62 1.03 -9.01
N ALA A 159 -2.94 -0.11 -9.63
CA ALA A 159 -2.64 -0.35 -11.05
C ALA A 159 -3.37 0.64 -11.96
N LEU A 160 -4.65 0.89 -11.70
CA LEU A 160 -5.45 1.88 -12.43
C LEU A 160 -4.89 3.30 -12.23
N GLY A 161 -4.49 3.65 -11.02
CA GLY A 161 -3.80 4.92 -10.75
C GLY A 161 -2.51 5.08 -11.52
N ALA A 162 -1.69 4.02 -11.61
CA ALA A 162 -0.47 4.02 -12.40
C ALA A 162 -0.76 4.19 -13.91
N LEU A 163 -1.77 3.48 -14.44
CA LEU A 163 -2.20 3.63 -15.83
C LEU A 163 -2.70 5.03 -16.14
N LEU A 164 -3.55 5.61 -15.28
CA LEU A 164 -4.02 6.99 -15.42
C LEU A 164 -2.87 8.00 -15.36
N GLN A 165 -1.87 7.75 -14.50
CA GLN A 165 -0.68 8.59 -14.41
C GLN A 165 0.14 8.55 -15.71
N ILE A 166 0.28 7.37 -16.33
CA ILE A 166 0.96 7.20 -17.63
C ILE A 166 0.16 7.90 -18.74
N LEU A 167 -1.15 7.70 -18.79
CA LEU A 167 -2.03 8.34 -19.79
C LEU A 167 -1.98 9.87 -19.69
N TRP A 168 -2.00 10.41 -18.46
CA TRP A 168 -1.87 11.84 -18.22
C TRP A 168 -0.53 12.38 -18.74
N TRP A 169 0.56 11.66 -18.49
CA TRP A 169 1.90 12.04 -18.97
C TRP A 169 2.04 11.98 -20.50
N LEU A 170 1.46 10.97 -21.14
CA LEU A 170 1.42 10.87 -22.61
C LEU A 170 0.65 12.05 -23.21
N ARG A 171 -0.49 12.42 -22.60
CA ARG A 171 -1.32 13.53 -23.03
C ARG A 171 -0.67 14.90 -22.83
N SER A 172 0.11 15.10 -21.75
CA SER A 172 0.83 16.36 -21.55
C SER A 172 1.95 16.52 -22.59
N ARG A 173 2.69 15.44 -22.90
CA ARG A 173 3.75 15.48 -23.91
C ARG A 173 3.24 15.73 -25.33
N SER A 174 2.06 15.23 -25.68
CA SER A 174 1.49 15.49 -27.01
C SER A 174 1.11 16.96 -27.19
N ARG A 175 0.67 17.65 -26.12
CA ARG A 175 0.37 19.09 -26.16
C ARG A 175 1.62 19.95 -26.35
N ASP A 176 2.72 19.63 -25.66
CA ASP A 176 3.98 20.37 -25.77
C ASP A 176 4.68 20.23 -27.13
N ARG A 177 4.33 19.21 -27.93
CA ARG A 177 4.87 19.01 -29.28
C ARG A 177 4.04 19.67 -30.38
N SER A 178 2.84 20.15 -30.06
CA SER A 178 1.93 20.81 -31.00
C SER A 178 1.86 22.33 -30.81
N ALA A 179 2.60 22.86 -29.83
CA ALA A 179 2.82 24.28 -29.58
C ALA A 179 4.22 24.66 -30.07
#